data_AF-A0A1Q7BYA8-F1
#
_entry.id   AF-A0A1Q7BYA8-F1
#
_cell.length_a   1.000
_cell.length_b   1.000
_cell.length_c   1.000
_cell.angle_alpha   90.00
_cell.angle_beta   90.00
_cell.angle_gamma   90.00
#
_symmetry.space_group_name_H-M   'P 1'
#
loop_
_entity.id
_entity.type
_entity.pdbx_description
1 polymer ?
#
loop_
_entity_poly.entity_id
_entity_poly.type
_entity_poly.pdbx_seq_one_letter_code
_entity_poly.pdbx_strand_id
1 'polypeptide(L)'
;MPTRHLPHNPRLEHLRKHAKALLRGVHSGAPEALDLVREFHPRPDATADPAGFALADAQLVIARMYAFPSWPRLRAHLDVVSRYSRSPHHEPPGDDDLADRLLRLACLGYGADDVGRHAQARELLAGHPELAAANVYTAAAVGDVPAARTLLAADPAAANREGGPYRWPPLLYVAYSRLDSADPGHSTMDVARVLLEHGADPNAGYLWEGLPSPFTALTGAFGEGEDLVNQPRHRYAIPLARLLLEYGADPNDAQALYNRQFTPDNDHLELLLALGLGRGSGGPWRARLGPALGTPAQLVADQLLWAAKHNLTERVELLLRNGIDVNGAGTGHPFAAGRSAYELAVLHGNTAISTLLAAAGAVVPDLDPMEEFVAACMRADRDAVHALLAADPTLTERTVARRPDLVIRATELNRPDAIRLLAQLGFDVNARARITALHEAASGGRVALIQLLIELGADPLIRDTSFDATPLGWAEHNRQLEAAAFLRTKGVDA
;
A
#
# COMPACT_ATOMS: atom_id res chain seq x y z
N MET A 1 -25.51 -0.97 2.13
CA MET A 1 -25.59 -1.94 1.02
C MET A 1 -24.19 -2.47 0.79
N PRO A 2 -23.98 -3.78 0.65
CA PRO A 2 -22.68 -4.33 0.28
C PRO A 2 -22.28 -3.76 -1.08
N THR A 3 -21.22 -2.95 -1.14
CA THR A 3 -20.67 -2.48 -2.42
C THR A 3 -19.60 -3.45 -2.88
N ARG A 4 -19.59 -3.75 -4.17
CA ARG A 4 -18.52 -4.58 -4.77
C ARG A 4 -17.35 -3.70 -5.17
N HIS A 5 -16.14 -4.24 -5.11
CA HIS A 5 -14.96 -3.59 -5.67
C HIS A 5 -14.91 -3.81 -7.19
N LEU A 6 -14.43 -2.81 -7.92
CA LEU A 6 -14.08 -3.01 -9.32
C LEU A 6 -12.92 -4.01 -9.42
N PRO A 7 -12.91 -4.90 -10.42
CA PRO A 7 -11.76 -5.76 -10.68
C PRO A 7 -10.54 -4.92 -11.09
N HIS A 8 -9.34 -5.48 -10.95
CA HIS A 8 -8.11 -4.86 -11.48
C HIS A 8 -8.25 -4.65 -13.00
N ASN A 9 -7.69 -3.55 -13.52
CA ASN A 9 -7.82 -3.16 -14.93
C ASN A 9 -9.26 -3.26 -15.50
N PRO A 10 -10.25 -2.57 -14.90
CA PRO A 10 -11.64 -2.70 -15.30
C PRO A 10 -11.88 -2.17 -16.73
N ARG A 11 -12.57 -2.95 -17.56
CA ARG A 11 -12.89 -2.59 -18.95
C ARG A 11 -14.36 -2.20 -19.11
N LEU A 12 -14.60 -1.00 -19.65
CA LEU A 12 -15.96 -0.49 -19.89
C LEU A 12 -16.81 -1.44 -20.74
N GLU A 13 -16.22 -2.14 -21.70
CA GLU A 13 -16.93 -3.11 -22.53
C GLU A 13 -17.48 -4.30 -21.74
N HIS A 14 -16.74 -4.79 -20.74
CA HIS A 14 -17.20 -5.86 -19.87
C HIS A 14 -18.40 -5.40 -19.04
N LEU A 15 -18.36 -4.17 -18.51
CA LEU A 15 -19.48 -3.61 -17.75
C LEU A 15 -20.70 -3.33 -18.63
N ARG A 16 -20.51 -2.92 -19.89
CA ARG A 16 -21.61 -2.80 -20.87
C ARG A 16 -22.25 -4.16 -21.17
N LYS A 17 -21.44 -5.22 -21.31
CA LYS A 17 -21.94 -6.58 -21.49
C LYS A 17 -22.71 -7.05 -20.25
N HIS A 18 -22.21 -6.74 -19.05
CA HIS A 18 -22.88 -7.04 -17.79
C HIS A 18 -24.24 -6.33 -17.68
N ALA A 19 -24.32 -5.03 -17.99
CA ALA A 19 -25.60 -4.31 -18.00
C ALA A 19 -26.60 -4.90 -19.01
N LYS A 20 -26.15 -5.31 -20.20
CA LYS A 20 -27.01 -5.99 -21.20
C LYS A 20 -27.46 -7.38 -20.72
N ALA A 21 -26.61 -8.11 -20.00
CA ALA A 21 -26.96 -9.41 -19.43
C ALA A 21 -27.99 -9.25 -18.31
N LEU A 22 -27.81 -8.28 -17.41
CA LEU A 22 -28.77 -7.92 -16.38
C LEU A 22 -30.13 -7.55 -16.97
N LEU A 23 -30.16 -6.72 -18.02
CA LEU A 23 -31.39 -6.36 -18.73
C LEU A 23 -32.14 -7.60 -19.24
N ARG A 24 -31.44 -8.51 -19.93
CA ARG A 24 -32.04 -9.76 -20.42
C ARG A 24 -32.55 -10.64 -19.27
N GLY A 25 -31.79 -10.72 -18.18
CA GLY A 25 -32.18 -11.47 -16.98
C GLY A 25 -33.45 -10.93 -16.32
N VAL A 26 -33.59 -9.60 -16.23
CA VAL A 26 -34.83 -8.98 -15.74
C VAL A 26 -36.00 -9.28 -16.67
N HIS A 27 -35.80 -9.16 -17.99
CA HIS A 27 -36.84 -9.47 -18.99
C HIS A 27 -37.27 -10.94 -18.97
N SER A 28 -36.38 -11.87 -18.63
CA SER A 28 -36.69 -13.30 -18.49
C SER A 28 -37.15 -13.70 -17.08
N GLY A 29 -37.24 -12.77 -16.13
CA GLY A 29 -37.61 -13.06 -14.74
C GLY A 29 -36.58 -13.87 -13.96
N ALA A 30 -35.29 -13.79 -14.32
CA ALA A 30 -34.22 -14.53 -13.67
C ALA A 30 -34.03 -14.05 -12.21
N PRO A 31 -34.10 -14.94 -11.19
CA PRO A 31 -34.05 -14.56 -9.78
C PRO A 31 -32.83 -13.70 -9.41
N GLU A 32 -31.65 -14.07 -9.89
CA GLU A 32 -30.39 -13.38 -9.62
C GLU A 32 -30.35 -11.95 -10.19
N ALA A 33 -31.02 -11.72 -11.32
CA ALA A 33 -31.12 -10.39 -11.92
C ALA A 33 -32.06 -9.50 -11.11
N LEU A 34 -33.20 -10.05 -10.68
CA LEU A 34 -34.17 -9.34 -9.84
C LEU A 34 -33.58 -8.97 -8.48
N ASP A 35 -32.80 -9.86 -7.86
CA ASP A 35 -32.12 -9.62 -6.59
C ASP A 35 -31.11 -8.47 -6.69
N LEU A 36 -30.30 -8.44 -7.76
CA LEU A 36 -29.39 -7.31 -8.03
C LEU A 36 -30.13 -5.97 -8.18
N VAL A 37 -31.29 -5.97 -8.85
CA VAL A 37 -32.10 -4.74 -8.99
C VAL A 37 -32.65 -4.32 -7.62
N ARG A 38 -33.21 -5.23 -6.83
CA ARG A 38 -33.71 -4.91 -5.48
C ARG A 38 -32.61 -4.37 -4.58
N GLU A 39 -31.40 -4.92 -4.70
CA GLU A 39 -30.26 -4.51 -3.88
C GLU A 39 -29.74 -3.12 -4.26
N PHE A 40 -29.58 -2.83 -5.56
CA PHE A 40 -28.83 -1.65 -6.00
C PHE A 40 -29.65 -0.58 -6.72
N HIS A 41 -30.86 -0.86 -7.19
CA HIS A 41 -31.69 0.12 -7.85
C HIS A 41 -32.43 1.01 -6.83
N PRO A 42 -32.51 2.34 -7.02
CA PRO A 42 -33.18 3.22 -6.06
C PRO A 42 -34.70 3.00 -5.97
N ARG A 43 -35.31 2.38 -6.99
CA ARG A 43 -36.73 1.99 -7.02
C ARG A 43 -36.82 0.47 -6.84
N PRO A 44 -37.29 -0.04 -5.68
CA PRO A 44 -37.39 -1.48 -5.42
C PRO A 44 -38.41 -2.21 -6.31
N ASP A 45 -39.39 -1.46 -6.82
CA ASP A 45 -40.47 -1.89 -7.72
C ASP A 45 -40.11 -1.74 -9.20
N ALA A 46 -38.87 -1.38 -9.54
CA ALA A 46 -38.45 -1.17 -10.93
C ALA A 46 -38.64 -2.38 -11.85
N THR A 47 -38.76 -3.59 -11.28
CA THR A 47 -39.02 -4.83 -12.03
C THR A 47 -40.49 -5.27 -11.99
N ALA A 48 -41.41 -4.44 -11.47
CA ALA A 48 -42.84 -4.74 -11.44
C ALA A 48 -43.44 -4.80 -12.86
N ASP A 49 -42.90 -4.00 -13.77
CA ASP A 49 -43.06 -4.14 -15.22
C ASP A 49 -41.69 -4.45 -15.85
N PRO A 50 -41.34 -5.74 -16.02
CA PRO A 50 -40.08 -6.12 -16.63
C PRO A 50 -39.88 -5.54 -18.04
N ALA A 51 -40.96 -5.38 -18.83
CA ALA A 51 -40.86 -4.83 -20.18
C ALA A 51 -40.47 -3.34 -20.18
N GLY A 52 -40.87 -2.60 -19.13
CA GLY A 52 -40.49 -1.22 -18.89
C GLY A 52 -39.08 -1.02 -18.33
N PHE A 53 -38.41 -2.08 -17.86
CA PHE A 53 -37.03 -2.01 -17.35
C PHE A 53 -36.05 -1.78 -18.51
N ALA A 54 -35.39 -0.62 -18.53
CA ALA A 54 -34.56 -0.20 -19.66
C ALA A 54 -33.07 -0.47 -19.41
N LEU A 55 -32.27 -0.36 -20.48
CA LEU A 55 -30.80 -0.45 -20.37
C LEU A 55 -30.23 0.61 -19.40
N ALA A 56 -30.86 1.78 -19.30
CA ALA A 56 -30.45 2.83 -18.36
C ALA A 56 -30.61 2.39 -16.89
N ASP A 57 -31.69 1.68 -16.55
CA ASP A 57 -31.90 1.13 -15.21
C ASP A 57 -30.85 0.05 -14.91
N ALA A 58 -30.58 -0.85 -15.87
CA ALA A 58 -29.53 -1.86 -15.74
C ALA A 58 -28.14 -1.23 -15.53
N GLN A 59 -27.81 -0.18 -16.30
CA GLN A 59 -26.56 0.56 -16.15
C GLN A 59 -26.46 1.28 -14.79
N LEU A 60 -27.57 1.80 -14.27
CA LEU A 60 -27.62 2.42 -12.95
C LEU A 60 -27.37 1.40 -11.84
N VAL A 61 -27.96 0.20 -11.95
CA VAL A 61 -27.69 -0.93 -11.04
C VAL A 61 -26.21 -1.27 -11.04
N ILE A 62 -25.60 -1.47 -12.22
CA ILE A 62 -24.16 -1.78 -12.31
C ILE A 62 -23.30 -0.65 -11.72
N ALA A 63 -23.63 0.62 -11.97
CA ALA A 63 -22.90 1.74 -11.39
C ALA A 63 -22.96 1.74 -9.85
N ARG A 64 -24.16 1.60 -9.28
CA ARG A 64 -24.38 1.62 -7.83
C ARG A 64 -23.80 0.40 -7.13
N MET A 65 -23.78 -0.75 -7.79
CA MET A 65 -23.10 -1.96 -7.32
C MET A 65 -21.61 -1.71 -7.03
N TYR A 66 -20.97 -0.83 -7.81
CA TYR A 66 -19.58 -0.41 -7.62
C TYR A 66 -19.45 0.94 -6.90
N ALA A 67 -20.45 1.35 -6.12
CA ALA A 67 -20.48 2.61 -5.37
C ALA A 67 -20.47 3.90 -6.21
N PHE A 68 -20.76 3.83 -7.52
CA PHE A 68 -20.94 5.02 -8.35
C PHE A 68 -22.42 5.43 -8.38
N PRO A 69 -22.73 6.72 -8.19
CA PRO A 69 -24.12 7.19 -8.14
C PRO A 69 -24.80 7.20 -9.52
N SER A 70 -24.04 7.10 -10.62
CA SER A 70 -24.58 7.03 -11.97
C SER A 70 -23.60 6.39 -12.96
N TRP A 71 -24.12 5.85 -14.05
CA TRP A 71 -23.32 5.28 -15.14
C TRP A 71 -22.33 6.27 -15.78
N PRO A 72 -22.69 7.55 -16.05
CA PRO A 72 -21.72 8.53 -16.52
C PRO A 72 -20.54 8.74 -15.57
N ARG A 73 -20.75 8.71 -14.24
CA ARG A 73 -19.65 8.84 -13.26
C ARG A 73 -18.74 7.62 -13.26
N LEU A 74 -19.31 6.41 -13.34
CA LEU A 74 -18.53 5.18 -13.50
C LEU A 74 -17.70 5.22 -14.80
N ARG A 75 -18.30 5.62 -15.93
CA ARG A 75 -17.58 5.74 -17.20
C ARG A 75 -16.43 6.74 -17.10
N ALA A 76 -16.66 7.94 -16.55
CA ALA A 76 -15.61 8.94 -16.38
C ALA A 76 -14.43 8.41 -15.53
N HIS A 77 -14.73 7.66 -14.47
CA HIS A 77 -13.69 6.99 -13.67
C HIS A 77 -12.90 5.96 -14.50
N LEU A 78 -13.58 5.13 -15.31
CA LEU A 78 -12.92 4.16 -16.18
C LEU A 78 -12.09 4.81 -17.29
N ASP A 79 -12.51 5.97 -17.80
CA ASP A 79 -11.74 6.73 -18.78
C ASP A 79 -10.42 7.24 -18.15
N VAL A 80 -10.46 7.70 -16.89
CA VAL A 80 -9.26 8.04 -16.10
C VAL A 80 -8.38 6.81 -15.90
N VAL A 81 -8.95 5.69 -15.45
CA VAL A 81 -8.20 4.43 -15.26
C VAL A 81 -7.53 4.00 -16.55
N SER A 82 -8.24 4.03 -17.68
CA SER A 82 -7.69 3.65 -18.98
C SER A 82 -6.58 4.60 -19.46
N ARG A 83 -6.65 5.90 -19.15
CA ARG A 83 -5.63 6.88 -19.55
C ARG A 83 -4.34 6.69 -18.76
N TYR A 84 -4.47 6.46 -17.46
CA TYR A 84 -3.34 6.49 -16.52
C TYR A 84 -2.84 5.12 -16.08
N SER A 85 -3.52 4.01 -16.42
CA SER A 85 -3.03 2.67 -16.05
C SER A 85 -1.68 2.36 -16.70
N ARG A 86 -0.74 1.87 -15.89
CA ARG A 86 0.57 1.35 -16.29
C ARG A 86 0.92 0.14 -15.43
N SER A 87 1.73 -0.77 -15.99
CA SER A 87 2.22 -1.97 -15.30
C SER A 87 3.73 -2.15 -15.54
N PRO A 88 4.59 -1.30 -14.95
CA PRO A 88 6.05 -1.36 -15.18
C PRO A 88 6.66 -2.73 -14.88
N HIS A 89 6.14 -3.44 -13.87
CA HIS A 89 6.60 -4.78 -13.48
C HIS A 89 6.29 -5.88 -14.52
N HIS A 90 5.42 -5.62 -15.51
CA HIS A 90 5.15 -6.54 -16.62
C HIS A 90 5.98 -6.23 -17.87
N GLU A 91 6.89 -5.26 -17.79
CA GLU A 91 7.79 -4.86 -18.87
C GLU A 91 9.24 -5.16 -18.44
N PRO A 92 9.65 -6.44 -18.35
CA PRO A 92 10.99 -6.81 -17.92
C PRO A 92 12.05 -6.35 -18.94
N PRO A 93 13.31 -6.16 -18.52
CA PRO A 93 14.40 -5.84 -19.45
C PRO A 93 14.53 -6.90 -20.55
N GLY A 94 14.25 -6.51 -21.80
CA GLY A 94 14.41 -7.35 -22.98
C GLY A 94 15.72 -7.08 -23.73
N ASP A 95 15.94 -7.82 -24.82
CA ASP A 95 17.04 -7.59 -25.78
C ASP A 95 16.64 -6.63 -26.92
N ASP A 96 15.69 -5.73 -26.63
CA ASP A 96 15.20 -4.69 -27.52
C ASP A 96 16.09 -3.42 -27.49
N ASP A 97 15.52 -2.27 -27.85
CA ASP A 97 16.20 -0.97 -27.88
C ASP A 97 17.00 -0.70 -26.58
N LEU A 98 18.28 -0.36 -26.72
CA LEU A 98 19.20 -0.23 -25.58
C LEU A 98 18.81 0.92 -24.64
N ALA A 99 18.17 1.98 -25.15
CA ALA A 99 17.68 3.07 -24.31
C ALA A 99 16.51 2.59 -23.44
N ASP A 100 15.54 1.89 -24.01
CA ASP A 100 14.44 1.30 -23.24
C ASP A 100 14.94 0.24 -22.24
N ARG A 101 15.91 -0.60 -22.62
CA ARG A 101 16.56 -1.54 -21.70
C ARG A 101 17.23 -0.83 -20.52
N LEU A 102 17.96 0.26 -20.76
CA LEU A 102 18.56 1.08 -19.70
C LEU A 102 17.49 1.60 -18.74
N LEU A 103 16.38 2.14 -19.27
CA LEU A 103 15.29 2.67 -18.46
C LEU A 103 14.62 1.60 -17.59
N ARG A 104 14.43 0.38 -18.12
CA ARG A 104 13.86 -0.75 -17.37
C ARG A 104 14.77 -1.28 -16.28
N LEU A 105 16.09 -1.21 -16.48
CA LEU A 105 17.07 -1.58 -15.46
C LEU A 105 17.24 -0.50 -14.39
N ALA A 106 17.15 0.77 -14.78
CA ALA A 106 17.37 1.90 -13.89
C ALA A 106 16.20 2.21 -12.95
N CYS A 107 14.95 1.98 -13.38
CA CYS A 107 13.76 2.44 -12.65
C CYS A 107 13.13 1.36 -11.76
N LEU A 108 12.61 1.78 -10.60
CA LEU A 108 11.72 0.96 -9.78
C LEU A 108 10.41 0.66 -10.54
N GLY A 109 10.00 -0.62 -10.50
CA GLY A 109 8.77 -1.10 -11.13
C GLY A 109 7.65 -1.45 -10.15
N TYR A 110 7.98 -1.56 -8.85
CA TYR A 110 7.09 -2.01 -7.79
C TYR A 110 6.50 -3.39 -8.10
N GLY A 111 7.40 -4.35 -8.35
CA GLY A 111 7.09 -5.73 -8.68
C GLY A 111 8.30 -6.43 -9.30
N ALA A 112 8.71 -7.55 -8.70
CA ALA A 112 9.94 -8.27 -9.05
C ALA A 112 11.20 -7.36 -9.12
N ASP A 113 11.23 -6.31 -8.28
CA ASP A 113 12.39 -5.44 -8.20
C ASP A 113 13.58 -6.23 -7.64
N ASP A 114 14.76 -5.93 -8.19
CA ASP A 114 16.02 -6.49 -7.72
C ASP A 114 17.07 -5.39 -7.81
N VAL A 115 17.76 -5.13 -6.69
CA VAL A 115 18.82 -4.12 -6.61
C VAL A 115 19.96 -4.40 -7.58
N GLY A 116 20.14 -5.66 -7.98
CA GLY A 116 21.10 -6.07 -9.01
C GLY A 116 20.86 -5.43 -10.38
N ARG A 117 19.62 -5.09 -10.73
CA ARG A 117 19.32 -4.40 -12.01
C ARG A 117 20.00 -3.06 -12.14
N HIS A 118 20.16 -2.32 -11.04
CA HIS A 118 20.82 -1.02 -11.06
C HIS A 118 22.32 -1.14 -11.38
N ALA A 119 22.97 -2.24 -10.98
CA ALA A 119 24.34 -2.53 -11.38
C ALA A 119 24.44 -2.83 -12.89
N GLN A 120 23.50 -3.61 -13.42
CA GLN A 120 23.41 -3.88 -14.87
C GLN A 120 23.15 -2.60 -15.67
N ALA A 121 22.34 -1.67 -15.16
CA ALA A 121 22.14 -0.36 -15.78
C ALA A 121 23.46 0.44 -15.87
N ARG A 122 24.28 0.43 -14.81
CA ARG A 122 25.61 1.08 -14.80
C ARG A 122 26.56 0.44 -15.81
N GLU A 123 26.61 -0.88 -15.85
CA GLU A 123 27.45 -1.62 -16.81
C GLU A 123 27.03 -1.32 -18.26
N LEU A 124 25.73 -1.31 -18.53
CA LEU A 124 25.19 -0.97 -19.85
C LEU A 124 25.57 0.47 -20.24
N LEU A 125 25.38 1.43 -19.34
CA LEU A 125 25.75 2.82 -19.60
C LEU A 125 27.26 3.01 -19.80
N ALA A 126 28.09 2.28 -19.04
CA ALA A 126 29.55 2.33 -19.21
C ALA A 126 30.00 1.77 -20.56
N GLY A 127 29.32 0.74 -21.07
CA GLY A 127 29.56 0.19 -22.41
C GLY A 127 29.01 1.05 -23.54
N HIS A 128 27.97 1.85 -23.26
CA HIS A 128 27.26 2.69 -24.22
C HIS A 128 26.97 4.10 -23.67
N PRO A 129 28.00 4.97 -23.50
CA PRO A 129 27.83 6.28 -22.90
C PRO A 129 26.88 7.20 -23.67
N GLU A 130 26.72 6.98 -24.99
CA GLU A 130 25.77 7.71 -25.83
C GLU A 130 24.32 7.59 -25.37
N LEU A 131 23.98 6.54 -24.61
CA LEU A 131 22.64 6.34 -24.06
C LEU A 131 22.25 7.46 -23.09
N ALA A 132 23.20 8.08 -22.38
CA ALA A 132 22.91 9.18 -21.46
C ALA A 132 22.18 10.35 -22.13
N ALA A 133 22.48 10.61 -23.41
CA ALA A 133 21.92 11.71 -24.18
C ALA A 133 21.00 11.25 -25.33
N ALA A 134 20.71 9.95 -25.44
CA ALA A 134 19.96 9.38 -26.57
C ALA A 134 18.56 10.01 -26.73
N ASN A 135 17.87 10.29 -25.62
CA ASN A 135 16.61 11.01 -25.61
C ASN A 135 16.34 11.65 -24.23
N VAL A 136 15.24 12.39 -24.11
CA VAL A 136 14.89 13.10 -22.87
C VAL A 136 14.63 12.16 -21.69
N TYR A 137 14.21 10.92 -21.94
CA TYR A 137 13.90 9.93 -20.91
C TYR A 137 15.18 9.33 -20.32
N THR A 138 16.16 8.98 -21.16
CA THR A 138 17.46 8.51 -20.69
C THR A 138 18.26 9.62 -20.01
N ALA A 139 18.24 10.84 -20.55
CA ALA A 139 18.84 12.01 -19.88
C ALA A 139 18.21 12.24 -18.49
N ALA A 140 16.90 12.05 -18.37
CA ALA A 140 16.19 12.11 -17.09
C ALA A 140 16.61 11.00 -16.11
N ALA A 141 16.65 9.74 -16.55
CA ALA A 141 16.98 8.61 -15.67
C ALA A 141 18.46 8.59 -15.23
N VAL A 142 19.38 8.94 -16.14
CA VAL A 142 20.82 9.02 -15.86
C VAL A 142 21.14 10.29 -15.07
N GLY A 143 20.39 11.37 -15.32
CA GLY A 143 20.62 12.68 -14.74
C GLY A 143 21.55 13.57 -15.57
N ASP A 144 21.73 13.33 -16.87
CA ASP A 144 22.57 14.17 -17.73
C ASP A 144 21.96 15.57 -17.92
N VAL A 145 22.47 16.54 -17.14
CA VAL A 145 21.95 17.91 -17.12
C VAL A 145 22.21 18.64 -18.45
N PRO A 146 23.43 18.62 -19.03
CA PRO A 146 23.66 19.21 -20.35
C PRO A 146 22.77 18.65 -21.45
N ALA A 147 22.59 17.31 -21.51
CA ALA A 147 21.73 16.69 -22.51
C ALA A 147 20.26 17.10 -22.30
N ALA A 148 19.76 17.04 -21.06
CA ALA A 148 18.39 17.45 -20.74
C ALA A 148 18.12 18.90 -21.18
N ARG A 149 19.03 19.84 -20.87
CA ARG A 149 18.91 21.25 -21.31
C ARG A 149 18.90 21.38 -22.83
N THR A 150 19.78 20.68 -23.52
CA THR A 150 19.88 20.72 -24.99
C THR A 150 18.61 20.21 -25.65
N LEU A 151 18.12 19.05 -25.19
CA LEU A 151 16.91 18.40 -25.72
C LEU A 151 15.66 19.25 -25.47
N LEU A 152 15.53 19.85 -24.28
CA LEU A 152 14.37 20.69 -23.94
C LEU A 152 14.42 22.07 -24.59
N ALA A 153 15.62 22.62 -24.84
CA ALA A 153 15.75 23.85 -25.63
C ALA A 153 15.30 23.63 -27.08
N ALA A 154 15.57 22.45 -27.65
CA ALA A 154 15.12 22.08 -28.99
C ALA A 154 13.61 21.78 -29.03
N ASP A 155 13.06 21.17 -27.98
CA ASP A 155 11.65 20.81 -27.88
C ASP A 155 11.12 20.91 -26.43
N PRO A 156 10.61 22.09 -26.04
CA PRO A 156 10.09 22.31 -24.69
C PRO A 156 8.92 21.39 -24.32
N ALA A 157 8.13 20.95 -25.31
CA ALA A 157 6.99 20.05 -25.07
C ALA A 157 7.44 18.65 -24.63
N ALA A 158 8.71 18.29 -24.83
CA ALA A 158 9.27 17.03 -24.37
C ALA A 158 9.23 16.89 -22.85
N ALA A 159 9.17 17.99 -22.08
CA ALA A 159 9.07 17.97 -20.61
C ALA A 159 7.85 17.18 -20.08
N ASN A 160 6.77 17.09 -20.86
CA ASN A 160 5.53 16.39 -20.50
C ASN A 160 5.16 15.25 -21.47
N ARG A 161 5.95 15.03 -22.53
CA ARG A 161 5.63 14.01 -23.51
C ARG A 161 5.82 12.63 -22.88
N GLU A 162 4.79 11.78 -22.99
CA GLU A 162 4.89 10.39 -22.56
C GLU A 162 5.72 9.57 -23.58
N GLY A 163 6.65 8.77 -23.09
CA GLY A 163 7.43 7.83 -23.90
C GLY A 163 8.23 6.85 -23.06
N GLY A 164 9.28 6.28 -23.66
CA GLY A 164 10.05 5.18 -23.09
C GLY A 164 9.21 3.91 -22.87
N PRO A 165 9.75 2.90 -22.18
CA PRO A 165 9.12 1.58 -22.05
C PRO A 165 7.82 1.61 -21.22
N TYR A 166 7.59 2.68 -20.46
CA TYR A 166 6.47 2.79 -19.53
C TYR A 166 5.44 3.85 -19.95
N ARG A 167 5.65 4.52 -21.08
CA ARG A 167 4.83 5.67 -21.51
C ARG A 167 4.66 6.67 -20.37
N TRP A 168 5.79 7.05 -19.79
CA TRP A 168 5.92 8.00 -18.70
C TRP A 168 6.45 9.34 -19.23
N PRO A 169 6.09 10.47 -18.60
CA PRO A 169 6.82 11.71 -18.83
C PRO A 169 8.23 11.64 -18.20
N PRO A 170 9.20 12.45 -18.66
CA PRO A 170 10.58 12.42 -18.16
C PRO A 170 10.71 12.58 -16.65
N LEU A 171 9.83 13.35 -16.00
CA LEU A 171 9.88 13.55 -14.55
C LEU A 171 9.68 12.26 -13.75
N LEU A 172 8.93 11.28 -14.27
CA LEU A 172 8.83 9.98 -13.60
C LEU A 172 10.11 9.16 -13.77
N TYR A 173 10.82 9.28 -14.89
CA TYR A 173 12.13 8.64 -15.07
C TYR A 173 13.18 9.23 -14.11
N VAL A 174 13.11 10.52 -13.81
CA VAL A 174 13.90 11.12 -12.71
C VAL A 174 13.53 10.47 -11.37
N ALA A 175 12.25 10.49 -11.00
CA ALA A 175 11.79 10.09 -9.67
C ALA A 175 12.01 8.59 -9.38
N TYR A 176 11.80 7.74 -10.38
CA TYR A 176 11.86 6.27 -10.22
C TYR A 176 13.24 5.69 -10.50
N SER A 177 14.17 6.44 -11.11
CA SER A 177 15.53 5.97 -11.33
C SER A 177 16.27 5.72 -10.02
N ARG A 178 17.05 4.65 -9.97
CA ARG A 178 18.04 4.34 -8.94
C ARG A 178 19.45 4.29 -9.52
N LEU A 179 19.60 4.78 -10.75
CA LEU A 179 20.88 4.93 -11.40
C LEU A 179 21.62 6.13 -10.81
N ASP A 180 22.87 5.90 -10.44
CA ASP A 180 23.79 6.89 -9.93
C ASP A 180 25.01 6.98 -10.85
N SER A 181 24.97 7.90 -11.81
CA SER A 181 26.19 8.28 -12.53
C SER A 181 27.02 9.25 -11.68
N ALA A 182 28.34 9.05 -11.72
CA ALA A 182 29.34 9.91 -11.10
C ALA A 182 29.95 10.91 -12.09
N ASP A 183 29.49 10.92 -13.35
CA ASP A 183 30.06 11.79 -14.37
C ASP A 183 29.81 13.27 -14.04
N PRO A 184 30.80 14.15 -14.25
CA PRO A 184 30.62 15.58 -14.05
C PRO A 184 29.43 16.11 -14.88
N GLY A 185 28.48 16.77 -14.20
CA GLY A 185 27.26 17.28 -14.84
C GLY A 185 26.07 16.32 -14.78
N HIS A 186 26.21 15.14 -14.18
CA HIS A 186 25.09 14.24 -13.93
C HIS A 186 24.47 14.44 -12.54
N SER A 187 23.17 14.75 -12.51
CA SER A 187 22.38 14.98 -11.31
C SER A 187 20.89 14.87 -11.64
N THR A 188 20.24 13.78 -11.21
CA THR A 188 18.78 13.63 -11.36
C THR A 188 18.01 14.75 -10.65
N MET A 189 18.53 15.30 -9.56
CA MET A 189 17.97 16.47 -8.87
C MET A 189 17.97 17.72 -9.78
N ASP A 190 19.07 17.99 -10.47
CA ASP A 190 19.17 19.17 -11.34
C ASP A 190 18.40 18.97 -12.65
N VAL A 191 18.34 17.74 -13.18
CA VAL A 191 17.45 17.43 -14.31
C VAL A 191 15.97 17.61 -13.91
N ALA A 192 15.58 17.22 -12.69
CA ALA A 192 14.24 17.49 -12.18
C ALA A 192 13.92 19.00 -12.23
N ARG A 193 14.84 19.83 -11.74
CA ARG A 193 14.68 21.29 -11.75
C ARG A 193 14.55 21.82 -13.19
N VAL A 194 15.40 21.35 -14.10
CA VAL A 194 15.34 21.73 -15.52
C VAL A 194 13.99 21.36 -16.13
N LEU A 195 13.49 20.15 -15.89
CA LEU A 195 12.18 19.70 -16.39
C LEU A 195 11.04 20.56 -15.85
N LEU A 196 11.05 20.84 -14.54
CA LEU A 196 10.04 21.66 -13.86
C LEU A 196 10.06 23.12 -14.36
N GLU A 197 11.25 23.70 -14.58
CA GLU A 197 11.42 25.02 -15.21
C GLU A 197 10.88 25.06 -16.64
N HIS A 198 10.86 23.93 -17.35
CA HIS A 198 10.24 23.77 -18.67
C HIS A 198 8.77 23.32 -18.59
N GLY A 199 8.15 23.38 -17.41
CA GLY A 199 6.72 23.16 -17.21
C GLY A 199 6.31 21.69 -17.09
N ALA A 200 7.22 20.78 -16.73
CA ALA A 200 6.85 19.41 -16.36
C ALA A 200 5.80 19.42 -15.22
N ASP A 201 4.76 18.59 -15.33
CA ASP A 201 3.73 18.46 -14.30
C ASP A 201 4.32 17.82 -13.03
N PRO A 202 4.45 18.53 -11.89
CA PRO A 202 4.96 17.97 -10.65
C PRO A 202 4.03 16.90 -10.06
N ASN A 203 2.77 16.83 -10.52
CA ASN A 203 1.79 15.81 -10.16
C ASN A 203 1.72 14.66 -11.18
N ALA A 204 2.70 14.56 -12.08
CA ALA A 204 2.82 13.41 -12.98
C ALA A 204 2.78 12.10 -12.19
N GLY A 205 2.13 11.09 -12.76
CA GLY A 205 1.96 9.79 -12.13
C GLY A 205 1.13 8.84 -12.98
N TYR A 206 0.96 7.63 -12.47
CA TYR A 206 0.19 6.56 -13.12
C TYR A 206 -0.62 5.75 -12.09
N LEU A 207 -1.55 4.93 -12.57
CA LEU A 207 -2.30 3.99 -11.76
C LEU A 207 -1.72 2.59 -11.95
N TRP A 208 -1.11 2.03 -10.91
CA TRP A 208 -0.51 0.70 -10.98
C TRP A 208 -1.63 -0.34 -11.16
N GLU A 209 -1.64 -1.06 -12.29
CA GLU A 209 -2.70 -2.01 -12.69
C GLU A 209 -4.14 -1.43 -12.63
N GLY A 210 -4.27 -0.11 -12.81
CA GLY A 210 -5.54 0.57 -12.71
C GLY A 210 -6.13 0.64 -11.30
N LEU A 211 -5.33 0.36 -10.26
CA LEU A 211 -5.68 0.60 -8.87
C LEU A 211 -5.86 2.11 -8.59
N PRO A 212 -6.73 2.50 -7.64
CA PRO A 212 -7.06 3.90 -7.40
C PRO A 212 -5.98 4.69 -6.65
N SER A 213 -4.90 4.07 -6.18
CA SER A 213 -3.78 4.77 -5.55
C SER A 213 -2.75 5.16 -6.61
N PRO A 214 -2.55 6.47 -6.87
CA PRO A 214 -1.63 6.91 -7.90
C PRO A 214 -0.17 6.79 -7.45
N PHE A 215 0.66 6.25 -8.33
CA PHE A 215 2.10 6.24 -8.22
C PHE A 215 2.63 7.52 -8.86
N THR A 216 2.93 8.53 -8.04
CA THR A 216 3.29 9.88 -8.48
C THR A 216 4.81 10.11 -8.50
N ALA A 217 5.25 11.25 -9.03
CA ALA A 217 6.64 11.69 -8.89
C ALA A 217 7.11 11.73 -7.42
N LEU A 218 6.24 12.09 -6.46
CA LEU A 218 6.57 12.01 -5.03
C LEU A 218 6.76 10.57 -4.57
N THR A 219 5.85 9.67 -4.96
CA THR A 219 5.97 8.24 -4.67
C THR A 219 7.30 7.66 -5.17
N GLY A 220 7.70 8.00 -6.39
CA GLY A 220 9.00 7.60 -6.95
C GLY A 220 10.18 8.17 -6.17
N ALA A 221 10.15 9.47 -5.86
CA ALA A 221 11.20 10.16 -5.14
C ALA A 221 11.41 9.58 -3.73
N PHE A 222 10.34 9.33 -2.98
CA PHE A 222 10.47 8.69 -1.67
C PHE A 222 10.94 7.24 -1.79
N GLY A 223 10.46 6.48 -2.76
CA GLY A 223 10.76 5.04 -2.86
C GLY A 223 10.17 4.25 -1.68
N GLU A 224 10.79 3.11 -1.39
CA GLU A 224 10.31 2.11 -0.42
C GLU A 224 8.92 1.56 -0.72
N GLY A 225 8.53 0.55 0.05
CA GLY A 225 7.26 -0.14 -0.04
C GLY A 225 7.30 -1.37 0.85
N GLU A 226 6.53 -2.39 0.50
CA GLU A 226 6.48 -3.64 1.28
C GLU A 226 7.81 -4.41 1.21
N ASP A 227 8.58 -4.25 0.14
CA ASP A 227 9.90 -4.85 -0.03
C ASP A 227 11.01 -3.82 0.25
N LEU A 228 11.30 -3.63 1.53
CA LEU A 228 12.31 -2.67 2.01
C LEU A 228 13.73 -2.95 1.47
N VAL A 229 14.00 -4.16 0.99
CA VAL A 229 15.31 -4.54 0.46
C VAL A 229 15.43 -4.13 -1.01
N ASN A 230 14.42 -4.43 -1.82
CA ASN A 230 14.50 -4.25 -3.27
C ASN A 230 13.90 -2.94 -3.79
N GLN A 231 13.27 -2.13 -2.93
CA GLN A 231 12.64 -0.86 -3.31
C GLN A 231 13.35 0.32 -2.62
N PRO A 232 14.66 0.55 -2.84
CA PRO A 232 15.38 1.61 -2.13
C PRO A 232 14.80 3.00 -2.41
N ARG A 233 15.06 3.94 -1.50
CA ARG A 233 14.78 5.36 -1.71
C ARG A 233 15.55 5.92 -2.91
N HIS A 234 15.05 6.99 -3.52
CA HIS A 234 15.86 7.75 -4.48
C HIS A 234 17.08 8.37 -3.75
N ARG A 235 18.24 8.49 -4.43
CA ARG A 235 19.47 9.06 -3.83
C ARG A 235 19.29 10.47 -3.26
N TYR A 236 18.35 11.23 -3.83
CA TYR A 236 17.96 12.56 -3.40
C TYR A 236 16.55 12.60 -2.79
N ALA A 237 16.06 11.52 -2.18
CA ALA A 237 14.66 11.38 -1.77
C ALA A 237 14.02 12.65 -1.17
N ILE A 238 14.49 13.12 -0.01
CA ILE A 238 13.94 14.31 0.67
C ILE A 238 14.18 15.60 -0.14
N PRO A 239 15.40 15.91 -0.65
CA PRO A 239 15.60 17.08 -1.50
C PRO A 239 14.72 17.12 -2.76
N LEU A 240 14.58 15.99 -3.46
CA LEU A 240 13.77 15.88 -4.68
C LEU A 240 12.28 16.02 -4.36
N ALA A 241 11.80 15.37 -3.30
CA ALA A 241 10.41 15.53 -2.86
C ALA A 241 10.11 16.99 -2.49
N ARG A 242 11.02 17.67 -1.78
CA ARG A 242 10.88 19.10 -1.47
C ARG A 242 10.78 19.94 -2.74
N LEU A 243 11.66 19.72 -3.71
CA LEU A 243 11.62 20.42 -5.00
C LEU A 243 10.29 20.21 -5.72
N LEU A 244 9.79 18.97 -5.78
CA LEU A 244 8.50 18.66 -6.38
C LEU A 244 7.36 19.42 -5.69
N LEU A 245 7.33 19.43 -4.36
CA LEU A 245 6.32 20.16 -3.56
C LEU A 245 6.40 21.68 -3.77
N GLU A 246 7.60 22.25 -3.84
CA GLU A 246 7.83 23.68 -4.13
C GLU A 246 7.31 24.10 -5.51
N TYR A 247 7.33 23.17 -6.49
CA TYR A 247 6.75 23.39 -7.81
C TYR A 247 5.26 23.03 -7.91
N GLY A 248 4.64 22.56 -6.83
CA GLY A 248 3.19 22.32 -6.76
C GLY A 248 2.76 20.85 -6.86
N ALA A 249 3.65 19.90 -6.58
CA ALA A 249 3.20 18.53 -6.28
C ALA A 249 2.28 18.55 -5.06
N ASP A 250 1.19 17.79 -5.11
CA ASP A 250 0.25 17.68 -3.99
C ASP A 250 0.81 16.70 -2.93
N PRO A 251 0.89 17.10 -1.65
CA PRO A 251 1.43 16.24 -0.60
C PRO A 251 0.48 15.09 -0.20
N ASN A 252 -0.75 15.04 -0.71
CA ASN A 252 -1.77 14.05 -0.36
C ASN A 252 -1.88 12.94 -1.43
N ASP A 253 -0.74 12.47 -1.95
CA ASP A 253 -0.69 11.50 -3.05
C ASP A 253 -1.13 10.06 -2.69
N ALA A 254 -1.34 9.81 -1.39
CA ALA A 254 -1.66 8.53 -0.75
C ALA A 254 -0.57 7.45 -0.83
N GLN A 255 -0.08 7.13 -2.02
CA GLN A 255 0.84 5.99 -2.20
C GLN A 255 2.20 6.22 -1.54
N ALA A 256 2.72 7.45 -1.48
CA ALA A 256 3.96 7.71 -0.76
C ALA A 256 3.82 7.45 0.76
N LEU A 257 2.66 7.79 1.33
CA LEU A 257 2.35 7.53 2.74
C LEU A 257 2.31 6.02 3.01
N TYR A 258 1.64 5.27 2.13
CA TYR A 258 1.60 3.81 2.23
C TYR A 258 3.00 3.21 2.17
N ASN A 259 3.81 3.60 1.18
CA ASN A 259 5.13 3.02 0.96
C ASN A 259 6.08 3.26 2.15
N ARG A 260 5.94 4.39 2.83
CA ARG A 260 6.87 4.83 3.87
C ARG A 260 6.39 4.56 5.30
N GLN A 261 5.20 3.98 5.48
CA GLN A 261 4.65 3.70 6.82
C GLN A 261 5.30 2.49 7.52
N PHE A 262 5.96 1.60 6.78
CA PHE A 262 6.45 0.30 7.28
C PHE A 262 7.70 0.39 8.18
N THR A 263 8.39 1.54 8.20
CA THR A 263 9.53 1.79 9.09
C THR A 263 9.20 2.89 10.10
N PRO A 264 9.92 3.00 11.23
CA PRO A 264 9.69 4.08 12.21
C PRO A 264 10.11 5.49 11.74
N ASP A 265 10.87 5.56 10.65
CA ASP A 265 11.38 6.81 10.11
C ASP A 265 10.25 7.75 9.63
N ASN A 266 10.40 9.04 9.88
CA ASN A 266 9.35 10.05 9.70
C ASN A 266 9.77 11.23 8.82
N ASP A 267 10.95 11.20 8.19
CA ASP A 267 11.47 12.30 7.36
C ASP A 267 10.47 12.79 6.29
N HIS A 268 9.75 11.87 5.65
CA HIS A 268 8.73 12.11 4.64
C HIS A 268 7.48 12.74 5.26
N LEU A 269 7.01 12.26 6.42
CA LEU A 269 5.86 12.83 7.11
C LEU A 269 6.16 14.25 7.59
N GLU A 270 7.34 14.50 8.14
CA GLU A 270 7.75 15.85 8.55
C GLU A 270 7.69 16.83 7.38
N LEU A 271 8.27 16.44 6.23
CA LEU A 271 8.23 17.25 5.02
C LEU A 271 6.80 17.48 4.51
N LEU A 272 6.02 16.40 4.40
CA LEU A 272 4.67 16.45 3.83
C LEU A 272 3.71 17.24 4.74
N LEU A 273 3.77 17.07 6.06
CA LEU A 273 2.98 17.85 7.03
C LEU A 273 3.32 19.34 6.96
N ALA A 274 4.61 19.67 6.86
CA ALA A 274 5.05 21.06 6.72
C ALA A 274 4.54 21.71 5.42
N LEU A 275 4.28 20.92 4.37
CA LEU A 275 3.90 21.40 3.04
C LEU A 275 2.45 21.09 2.65
N GLY A 276 1.59 20.67 3.59
CA GLY A 276 0.13 20.65 3.42
C GLY A 276 -0.54 19.28 3.42
N LEU A 277 0.14 18.21 3.85
CA LEU A 277 -0.50 16.92 4.11
C LEU A 277 -1.65 17.06 5.11
N GLY A 278 -2.77 16.40 4.81
CA GLY A 278 -3.98 16.46 5.62
C GLY A 278 -4.85 17.69 5.35
N ARG A 279 -4.44 18.58 4.44
CA ARG A 279 -5.12 19.86 4.15
C ARG A 279 -5.57 19.95 2.69
N GLY A 280 -6.49 20.87 2.41
CA GLY A 280 -6.97 21.16 1.07
C GLY A 280 -7.93 20.12 0.50
N SER A 281 -8.04 20.08 -0.84
CA SER A 281 -8.99 19.21 -1.55
C SER A 281 -8.40 17.88 -2.02
N GLY A 282 -7.13 17.57 -1.70
CA GLY A 282 -6.42 16.34 -2.11
C GLY A 282 -5.85 16.35 -3.54
N GLY A 283 -5.63 17.54 -4.09
CA GLY A 283 -4.90 17.68 -5.36
C GLY A 283 -5.59 17.13 -6.61
N PRO A 284 -4.85 17.08 -7.73
CA PRO A 284 -5.39 16.73 -9.04
C PRO A 284 -5.77 15.25 -9.16
N TRP A 285 -5.08 14.34 -8.45
CA TRP A 285 -5.42 12.92 -8.46
C TRP A 285 -6.75 12.65 -7.78
N ARG A 286 -7.02 13.30 -6.64
CA ARG A 286 -8.33 13.21 -6.02
C ARG A 286 -9.43 13.81 -6.88
N ALA A 287 -9.17 14.91 -7.58
CA ALA A 287 -10.13 15.48 -8.53
C ALA A 287 -10.46 14.51 -9.68
N ARG A 288 -9.47 13.75 -10.18
CA ARG A 288 -9.66 12.73 -11.23
C ARG A 288 -10.40 11.49 -10.73
N LEU A 289 -10.04 10.98 -9.55
CA LEU A 289 -10.51 9.69 -9.04
C LEU A 289 -11.76 9.79 -8.16
N GLY A 290 -12.07 10.99 -7.66
CA GLY A 290 -13.21 11.23 -6.80
C GLY A 290 -13.10 10.44 -5.48
N PRO A 291 -14.16 9.75 -5.03
CA PRO A 291 -14.17 9.05 -3.75
C PRO A 291 -13.31 7.78 -3.71
N ALA A 292 -12.77 7.33 -4.84
CA ALA A 292 -11.87 6.18 -4.88
C ALA A 292 -10.50 6.49 -4.22
N LEU A 293 -10.13 7.76 -4.13
CA LEU A 293 -8.97 8.22 -3.37
C LEU A 293 -9.44 8.92 -2.09
N GLY A 294 -8.82 8.58 -0.96
CA GLY A 294 -9.13 9.15 0.35
C GLY A 294 -9.05 10.67 0.38
N THR A 295 -9.84 11.31 1.24
CA THR A 295 -9.66 12.74 1.53
C THR A 295 -8.35 12.96 2.30
N PRO A 296 -7.76 14.17 2.25
CA PRO A 296 -6.58 14.50 3.07
C PRO A 296 -6.71 14.09 4.54
N ALA A 297 -7.86 14.36 5.17
CA ALA A 297 -8.14 13.99 6.55
C ALA A 297 -8.15 12.46 6.77
N GLN A 298 -8.64 11.69 5.81
CA GLN A 298 -8.64 10.23 5.89
C GLN A 298 -7.22 9.65 5.72
N LEU A 299 -6.41 10.23 4.83
CA LEU A 299 -5.03 9.76 4.61
C LEU A 299 -4.16 9.94 5.86
N VAL A 300 -4.27 11.07 6.56
CA VAL A 300 -3.55 11.29 7.82
C VAL A 300 -4.13 10.47 8.98
N ALA A 301 -5.44 10.21 8.97
CA ALA A 301 -6.03 9.30 9.94
C ALA A 301 -5.53 7.86 9.75
N ASP A 302 -5.36 7.38 8.52
CA ASP A 302 -4.75 6.06 8.27
C ASP A 302 -3.32 5.97 8.82
N GLN A 303 -2.53 7.04 8.71
CA GLN A 303 -1.19 7.11 9.32
C GLN A 303 -1.24 7.02 10.85
N LEU A 304 -2.23 7.66 11.48
CA LEU A 304 -2.44 7.58 12.93
C LEU A 304 -2.87 6.18 13.36
N LEU A 305 -3.81 5.57 12.63
CA LEU A 305 -4.28 4.21 12.87
C LEU A 305 -3.13 3.19 12.74
N TRP A 306 -2.31 3.31 11.70
CA TRP A 306 -1.13 2.47 11.51
C TRP A 306 -0.11 2.66 12.64
N ALA A 307 0.24 3.90 12.96
CA ALA A 307 1.18 4.22 14.03
C ALA A 307 0.71 3.66 15.38
N ALA A 308 -0.58 3.80 15.66
CA ALA A 308 -1.19 3.31 16.89
C ALA A 308 -1.23 1.79 16.99
N LYS A 309 -1.40 1.07 15.87
CA LYS A 309 -1.33 -0.40 15.83
C LYS A 309 0.11 -0.92 15.98
N HIS A 310 1.07 -0.29 15.29
CA HIS A 310 2.44 -0.78 15.14
C HIS A 310 3.45 -0.20 16.16
N ASN A 311 2.96 0.43 17.23
CA ASN A 311 3.78 0.98 18.32
C ASN A 311 4.79 2.06 17.87
N LEU A 312 4.39 2.93 16.94
CA LEU A 312 5.22 4.02 16.42
C LEU A 312 4.94 5.32 17.20
N THR A 313 5.43 5.39 18.43
CA THR A 313 5.12 6.47 19.39
C THR A 313 5.49 7.85 18.85
N GLU A 314 6.70 7.99 18.28
CA GLU A 314 7.19 9.24 17.71
C GLU A 314 6.32 9.72 16.55
N ARG A 315 5.77 8.79 15.75
CA ARG A 315 4.83 9.12 14.66
C ARG A 315 3.49 9.60 15.22
N VAL A 316 2.97 8.96 16.28
CA VAL A 316 1.75 9.44 16.95
C VAL A 316 1.95 10.87 17.48
N GLU A 317 3.07 11.13 18.16
CA GLU A 317 3.42 12.47 18.64
C GLU A 317 3.53 13.48 17.51
N LEU A 318 4.18 13.11 16.39
CA LEU A 318 4.30 13.95 15.19
C LEU A 318 2.94 14.29 14.57
N LEU A 319 2.00 13.35 14.52
CA LEU A 319 0.66 13.60 13.99
C LEU A 319 -0.14 14.49 14.94
N LEU A 320 -0.12 14.20 16.25
CA LEU A 320 -0.86 14.98 17.25
C LEU A 320 -0.36 16.43 17.33
N ARG A 321 0.95 16.66 17.33
CA ARG A 321 1.52 18.03 17.35
C ARG A 321 1.17 18.85 16.09
N ASN A 322 0.80 18.19 14.99
CA ASN A 322 0.36 18.82 13.76
C ASN A 322 -1.18 18.97 13.68
N GLY A 323 -1.90 18.67 14.76
CA GLY A 323 -3.34 18.89 14.88
C GLY A 323 -4.19 17.88 14.11
N ILE A 324 -3.66 16.67 13.87
CA ILE A 324 -4.44 15.59 13.27
C ILE A 324 -5.55 15.14 14.23
N ASP A 325 -6.76 14.95 13.70
CA ASP A 325 -7.91 14.49 14.49
C ASP A 325 -7.65 13.10 15.05
N VAL A 326 -7.59 13.02 16.38
CA VAL A 326 -7.33 11.80 17.14
C VAL A 326 -8.43 10.74 16.94
N ASN A 327 -9.64 11.15 16.56
CA ASN A 327 -10.80 10.28 16.34
C ASN A 327 -11.12 10.06 14.85
N GLY A 328 -10.21 10.40 13.93
CA GLY A 328 -10.41 10.25 12.49
C GLY A 328 -10.60 8.79 12.04
N ALA A 329 -11.59 8.54 11.18
CA ALA A 329 -12.02 7.19 10.78
C ALA A 329 -11.23 6.56 9.60
N GLY A 330 -10.14 7.20 9.14
CA GLY A 330 -9.32 6.69 8.04
C GLY A 330 -10.08 6.51 6.71
N THR A 331 -9.48 5.77 5.78
CA THR A 331 -10.13 5.37 4.51
C THR A 331 -11.03 4.14 4.65
N GLY A 332 -11.12 3.56 5.85
CA GLY A 332 -11.79 2.27 6.07
C GLY A 332 -10.92 1.07 5.69
N HIS A 333 -9.59 1.21 5.76
CA HIS A 333 -8.67 0.14 5.42
C HIS A 333 -8.92 -1.12 6.28
N PRO A 334 -8.92 -2.34 5.70
CA PRO A 334 -9.22 -3.57 6.43
C PRO A 334 -8.41 -3.81 7.70
N PHE A 335 -7.13 -3.39 7.72
CA PHE A 335 -6.27 -3.51 8.91
C PHE A 335 -6.90 -2.87 10.17
N ALA A 336 -7.64 -1.77 10.01
CA ALA A 336 -8.24 -1.05 11.13
C ALA A 336 -9.52 -1.72 11.63
N ALA A 337 -10.20 -2.50 10.78
CA ALA A 337 -11.45 -3.18 11.11
C ALA A 337 -12.51 -2.28 11.79
N GLY A 338 -12.58 -1.01 11.38
CA GLY A 338 -13.50 -0.01 11.94
C GLY A 338 -13.12 0.53 13.33
N ARG A 339 -11.94 0.20 13.86
CA ARG A 339 -11.45 0.64 15.16
C ARG A 339 -10.81 2.02 15.10
N SER A 340 -10.96 2.77 16.18
CA SER A 340 -10.21 4.01 16.43
C SER A 340 -8.73 3.74 16.70
N ALA A 341 -7.91 4.79 16.60
CA ALA A 341 -6.49 4.71 16.96
C ALA A 341 -6.30 4.28 18.43
N TYR A 342 -7.17 4.74 19.33
CA TYR A 342 -7.11 4.36 20.75
C TYR A 342 -7.38 2.86 20.94
N GLU A 343 -8.45 2.32 20.36
CA GLU A 343 -8.74 0.89 20.43
C GLU A 343 -7.62 0.05 19.82
N LEU A 344 -7.06 0.47 18.67
CA LEU A 344 -5.91 -0.21 18.08
C LEU A 344 -4.72 -0.20 19.04
N ALA A 345 -4.39 0.91 19.67
CA ALA A 345 -3.31 0.96 20.65
C ALA A 345 -3.55 0.01 21.83
N VAL A 346 -4.75 0.00 22.40
CA VAL A 346 -5.09 -0.86 23.55
C VAL A 346 -5.05 -2.35 23.18
N LEU A 347 -5.72 -2.73 22.09
CA LEU A 347 -5.83 -4.13 21.64
C LEU A 347 -4.50 -4.72 21.15
N HIS A 348 -3.49 -3.88 20.90
CA HIS A 348 -2.15 -4.29 20.47
C HIS A 348 -1.09 -4.09 21.58
N GLY A 349 -1.52 -3.72 22.79
CA GLY A 349 -0.66 -3.58 23.97
C GLY A 349 0.24 -2.34 23.98
N ASN A 350 -0.09 -1.31 23.20
CA ASN A 350 0.68 -0.09 23.04
C ASN A 350 0.30 0.96 24.10
N THR A 351 0.52 0.67 25.38
CA THR A 351 0.06 1.47 26.53
C THR A 351 0.50 2.93 26.50
N ALA A 352 1.74 3.21 26.06
CA ALA A 352 2.24 4.57 25.94
C ALA A 352 1.40 5.36 24.91
N ILE A 353 1.11 4.75 23.77
CA ILE A 353 0.29 5.36 22.73
C ILE A 353 -1.15 5.53 23.19
N SER A 354 -1.79 4.53 23.80
CA SER A 354 -3.17 4.69 24.27
C SER A 354 -3.30 5.82 25.30
N THR A 355 -2.30 5.98 26.17
CA THR A 355 -2.23 7.09 27.12
C THR A 355 -2.09 8.44 26.41
N LEU A 356 -1.19 8.54 25.42
CA LEU A 356 -1.02 9.75 24.61
C LEU A 356 -2.31 10.13 23.86
N LEU A 357 -2.97 9.15 23.25
CA LEU A 357 -4.22 9.36 22.52
C LEU A 357 -5.36 9.80 23.45
N ALA A 358 -5.50 9.18 24.63
CA ALA A 358 -6.48 9.60 25.63
C ALA A 358 -6.22 11.04 26.11
N ALA A 359 -4.96 11.39 26.39
CA ALA A 359 -4.57 12.75 26.76
C ALA A 359 -4.85 13.78 25.64
N ALA A 360 -4.81 13.34 24.38
CA ALA A 360 -5.17 14.15 23.21
C ALA A 360 -6.68 14.20 22.91
N GLY A 361 -7.53 13.59 23.75
CA GLY A 361 -8.98 13.63 23.60
C GLY A 361 -9.57 12.50 22.76
N ALA A 362 -8.89 11.37 22.63
CA ALA A 362 -9.47 10.17 22.05
C ALA A 362 -10.71 9.72 22.84
N VAL A 363 -11.74 9.26 22.13
CA VAL A 363 -12.87 8.57 22.75
C VAL A 363 -12.36 7.24 23.30
N VAL A 364 -12.54 7.04 24.61
CA VAL A 364 -12.21 5.79 25.31
C VAL A 364 -13.49 4.96 25.41
N PRO A 365 -13.64 3.89 24.63
CA PRO A 365 -14.82 3.03 24.72
C PRO A 365 -14.69 2.07 25.90
N ASP A 366 -15.85 1.62 26.39
CA ASP A 366 -15.92 0.44 27.24
C ASP A 366 -15.63 -0.80 26.36
N LEU A 367 -14.55 -1.51 26.68
CA LEU A 367 -14.19 -2.75 25.98
C LEU A 367 -15.02 -3.91 26.53
N ASP A 368 -15.37 -4.87 25.67
CA ASP A 368 -15.98 -6.09 26.17
C ASP A 368 -14.93 -6.95 26.94
N PRO A 369 -15.35 -7.88 27.83
CA PRO A 369 -14.41 -8.67 28.62
C PRO A 369 -13.40 -9.49 27.80
N MET A 370 -13.76 -9.91 26.57
CA MET A 370 -12.84 -10.62 25.68
C MET A 370 -11.80 -9.67 25.10
N GLU A 371 -12.19 -8.44 24.76
CA GLU A 371 -11.28 -7.39 24.31
C GLU A 371 -10.31 -6.94 25.40
N GLU A 372 -10.80 -6.78 26.64
CA GLU A 372 -9.95 -6.51 27.80
C GLU A 372 -8.93 -7.62 28.04
N PHE A 373 -9.37 -8.88 27.93
CA PHE A 373 -8.51 -10.06 28.03
C PHE A 373 -7.46 -10.09 26.92
N VAL A 374 -7.84 -9.81 25.67
CA VAL A 374 -6.90 -9.68 24.56
C VAL A 374 -5.88 -8.58 24.84
N ALA A 375 -6.32 -7.40 25.28
CA ALA A 375 -5.43 -6.28 25.57
C ALA A 375 -4.44 -6.63 26.71
N ALA A 376 -4.89 -7.30 27.76
CA ALA A 376 -4.04 -7.77 28.86
C ALA A 376 -2.99 -8.79 28.38
N CYS A 377 -3.42 -9.77 27.57
CA CYS A 377 -2.51 -10.73 26.95
C CYS A 377 -1.44 -10.05 26.08
N MET A 378 -1.82 -9.07 25.26
CA MET A 378 -0.90 -8.36 24.36
C MET A 378 0.11 -7.47 25.12
N ARG A 379 -0.24 -7.02 26.33
CA ARG A 379 0.70 -6.36 27.26
C ARG A 379 1.56 -7.32 28.07
N ALA A 380 1.31 -8.63 27.99
CA ALA A 380 1.85 -9.65 28.90
C ALA A 380 1.52 -9.37 30.39
N ASP A 381 0.39 -8.72 30.64
CA ASP A 381 -0.06 -8.32 31.98
C ASP A 381 -0.75 -9.48 32.70
N ARG A 382 0.06 -10.28 33.41
CA ARG A 382 -0.41 -11.49 34.10
C ARG A 382 -1.43 -11.18 35.19
N ASP A 383 -1.28 -10.06 35.88
CA ASP A 383 -2.17 -9.72 37.00
C ASP A 383 -3.56 -9.35 36.48
N ALA A 384 -3.63 -8.54 35.42
CA ALA A 384 -4.90 -8.27 34.75
C ALA A 384 -5.54 -9.54 34.17
N VAL A 385 -4.75 -10.43 33.55
CA VAL A 385 -5.24 -11.73 33.06
C VAL A 385 -5.83 -12.56 34.20
N HIS A 386 -5.13 -12.70 35.33
CA HIS A 386 -5.64 -13.47 36.47
C HIS A 386 -6.94 -12.86 37.04
N ALA A 387 -7.03 -11.54 37.14
CA ALA A 387 -8.22 -10.87 37.63
C ALA A 387 -9.42 -11.10 36.69
N LEU A 388 -9.22 -11.00 35.37
CA LEU A 388 -10.27 -11.26 34.38
C LEU A 388 -10.73 -12.72 34.41
N LEU A 389 -9.80 -13.68 34.53
CA LEU A 389 -10.14 -15.10 34.63
C LEU A 389 -10.82 -15.48 35.95
N ALA A 390 -10.54 -14.75 37.04
CA ALA A 390 -11.26 -14.92 38.30
C ALA A 390 -12.72 -14.44 38.17
N ALA A 391 -12.97 -13.42 37.35
CA ALA A 391 -14.32 -12.90 37.08
C ALA A 391 -15.10 -13.78 36.08
N ASP A 392 -14.45 -14.27 35.02
CA ASP A 392 -15.01 -15.20 34.04
C ASP A 392 -13.96 -16.28 33.64
N PRO A 393 -14.03 -17.48 34.26
CA PRO A 393 -13.12 -18.58 33.95
C PRO A 393 -13.22 -19.12 32.52
N THR A 394 -14.28 -18.76 31.76
CA THR A 394 -14.49 -19.24 30.38
C THR A 394 -13.80 -18.36 29.33
N LEU A 395 -13.23 -17.21 29.71
CA LEU A 395 -12.65 -16.25 28.77
C LEU A 395 -11.57 -16.85 27.88
N THR A 396 -10.68 -17.66 28.44
CA THR A 396 -9.61 -18.30 27.67
C THR A 396 -10.19 -19.15 26.53
N GLU A 397 -11.07 -20.11 26.85
CA GLU A 397 -11.66 -21.02 25.86
C GLU A 397 -12.43 -20.26 24.77
N ARG A 398 -13.26 -19.30 25.18
CA ARG A 398 -14.03 -18.46 24.25
C ARG A 398 -13.14 -17.62 23.35
N THR A 399 -12.04 -17.10 23.89
CA THR A 399 -11.08 -16.30 23.12
C THR A 399 -10.31 -17.18 22.15
N VAL A 400 -9.84 -18.36 22.57
CA VAL A 400 -9.19 -19.34 21.67
C VAL A 400 -10.11 -19.71 20.52
N ALA A 401 -11.40 -19.98 20.79
CA ALA A 401 -12.37 -20.35 19.77
C ALA A 401 -12.64 -19.22 18.76
N ARG A 402 -12.68 -17.96 19.21
CA ARG A 402 -12.99 -16.81 18.34
C ARG A 402 -11.76 -16.19 17.68
N ARG A 403 -10.61 -16.26 18.33
CA ARG A 403 -9.36 -15.56 17.98
C ARG A 403 -8.15 -16.49 18.12
N PRO A 404 -8.12 -17.64 17.42
CA PRO A 404 -6.96 -18.53 17.44
C PRO A 404 -5.71 -17.87 16.84
N ASP A 405 -5.88 -16.77 16.09
CA ASP A 405 -4.82 -16.01 15.42
C ASP A 405 -3.96 -15.13 16.37
N LEU A 406 -4.27 -15.03 17.66
CA LEU A 406 -3.60 -14.08 18.55
C LEU A 406 -2.08 -14.28 18.66
N VAL A 407 -1.58 -15.52 18.57
CA VAL A 407 -0.13 -15.79 18.56
C VAL A 407 0.52 -15.24 17.29
N ILE A 408 -0.18 -15.33 16.14
CA ILE A 408 0.27 -14.75 14.86
C ILE A 408 0.37 -13.23 15.01
N ARG A 409 -0.68 -12.59 15.57
CA ARG A 409 -0.69 -11.14 15.81
C ARG A 409 0.42 -10.69 16.77
N ALA A 410 0.62 -11.39 17.88
CA ALA A 410 1.71 -11.08 18.80
C ALA A 410 3.09 -11.19 18.11
N THR A 411 3.22 -12.13 17.18
CA THR A 411 4.42 -12.29 16.35
C THR A 411 4.59 -11.14 15.36
N GLU A 412 3.55 -10.75 14.64
CA GLU A 412 3.53 -9.60 13.70
C GLU A 412 4.00 -8.31 14.39
N LEU A 413 3.61 -8.10 15.64
CA LEU A 413 3.97 -6.94 16.46
C LEU A 413 5.30 -7.07 17.22
N ASN A 414 6.01 -8.20 17.07
CA ASN A 414 7.26 -8.49 17.79
C ASN A 414 7.11 -8.45 19.33
N ARG A 415 6.12 -9.16 19.87
CA ARG A 415 5.75 -9.21 21.30
C ARG A 415 6.10 -10.56 21.94
N PRO A 416 7.38 -10.86 22.24
CA PRO A 416 7.79 -12.19 22.74
C PRO A 416 7.12 -12.57 24.07
N ASP A 417 6.92 -11.63 24.99
CA ASP A 417 6.29 -11.94 26.28
C ASP A 417 4.79 -12.23 26.15
N ALA A 418 4.10 -11.57 25.21
CA ALA A 418 2.72 -11.90 24.88
C ALA A 418 2.62 -13.30 24.26
N ILE A 419 3.54 -13.67 23.36
CA ILE A 419 3.60 -15.03 22.78
C ILE A 419 3.74 -16.08 23.88
N ARG A 420 4.65 -15.87 24.85
CA ARG A 420 4.83 -16.79 26.00
C ARG A 420 3.57 -16.90 26.85
N LEU A 421 2.93 -15.77 27.16
CA LEU A 421 1.73 -15.76 27.98
C LEU A 421 0.57 -16.48 27.26
N LEU A 422 0.36 -16.20 25.97
CA LEU A 422 -0.68 -16.86 25.16
C LEU A 422 -0.46 -18.38 25.12
N ALA A 423 0.77 -18.85 24.88
CA ALA A 423 1.07 -20.28 24.90
C ALA A 423 0.77 -20.93 26.26
N GLN A 424 1.08 -20.24 27.37
CA GLN A 424 0.76 -20.72 28.73
C GLN A 424 -0.74 -20.75 29.02
N LEU A 425 -1.51 -19.88 28.38
CA LEU A 425 -2.98 -19.87 28.45
C LEU A 425 -3.60 -20.92 27.51
N GLY A 426 -2.81 -21.73 26.81
CA GLY A 426 -3.30 -22.82 25.96
C GLY A 426 -3.65 -22.40 24.54
N PHE A 427 -3.21 -21.21 24.08
CA PHE A 427 -3.28 -20.90 22.65
C PHE A 427 -2.30 -21.78 21.88
N ASP A 428 -2.79 -22.44 20.83
CA ASP A 428 -1.96 -23.26 19.96
C ASP A 428 -0.99 -22.38 19.17
N VAL A 429 0.31 -22.56 19.37
CA VAL A 429 1.36 -21.85 18.62
C VAL A 429 1.39 -22.23 17.14
N ASN A 430 0.78 -23.37 16.79
CA ASN A 430 0.59 -23.85 15.42
C ASN A 430 -0.76 -23.43 14.81
N ALA A 431 -1.56 -22.63 15.53
CA ALA A 431 -2.81 -22.10 15.01
C ALA A 431 -2.58 -21.46 13.65
N ARG A 432 -3.37 -21.91 12.67
CA ARG A 432 -3.19 -21.54 11.26
C ARG A 432 -4.41 -20.78 10.77
N ALA A 433 -4.21 -19.51 10.45
CA ALA A 433 -5.13 -18.76 9.62
C ALA A 433 -4.74 -18.99 8.14
N ARG A 434 -4.28 -17.94 7.44
CA ARG A 434 -3.61 -18.10 6.14
C ARG A 434 -2.20 -18.67 6.29
N ILE A 435 -1.51 -18.27 7.36
CA ILE A 435 -0.15 -18.64 7.74
C ILE A 435 -0.11 -18.98 9.25
N THR A 436 1.00 -19.50 9.75
CA THR A 436 1.26 -19.65 11.20
C THR A 436 2.12 -18.51 11.74
N ALA A 437 2.28 -18.43 13.06
CA ALA A 437 3.19 -17.48 13.68
C ALA A 437 4.64 -17.65 13.19
N LEU A 438 5.08 -18.89 12.95
CA LEU A 438 6.44 -19.16 12.49
C LEU A 438 6.70 -18.63 11.06
N HIS A 439 5.69 -18.69 10.18
CA HIS A 439 5.77 -18.06 8.85
C HIS A 439 5.93 -16.54 8.96
N GLU A 440 5.16 -15.89 9.84
CA GLU A 440 5.24 -14.45 10.09
C GLU A 440 6.63 -14.03 10.59
N ALA A 441 7.17 -14.75 11.58
CA ALA A 441 8.53 -14.51 12.08
C ALA A 441 9.61 -14.72 11.01
N ALA A 442 9.47 -15.77 10.19
CA ALA A 442 10.40 -16.10 9.11
C ALA A 442 10.37 -15.08 7.97
N SER A 443 9.18 -14.67 7.55
CA SER A 443 8.92 -13.63 6.55
C SER A 443 9.62 -12.31 6.89
N GLY A 444 9.57 -11.91 8.16
CA GLY A 444 10.21 -10.69 8.66
C GLY A 444 11.66 -10.85 9.14
N GLY A 445 12.27 -12.04 8.97
CA GLY A 445 13.67 -12.28 9.38
C GLY A 445 13.93 -12.27 10.89
N ARG A 446 12.91 -12.45 11.72
CA ARG A 446 12.98 -12.24 13.18
C ARG A 446 13.50 -13.49 13.89
N VAL A 447 14.79 -13.79 13.75
CA VAL A 447 15.43 -15.01 14.27
C VAL A 447 15.11 -15.28 15.75
N ALA A 448 15.09 -14.24 16.59
CA ALA A 448 14.74 -14.38 18.01
C ALA A 448 13.30 -14.85 18.24
N LEU A 449 12.34 -14.42 17.42
CA LEU A 449 10.96 -14.92 17.50
C LEU A 449 10.86 -16.34 16.94
N ILE A 450 11.61 -16.66 15.88
CA ILE A 450 11.67 -18.04 15.34
C ILE A 450 12.14 -19.01 16.42
N GLN A 451 13.21 -18.65 17.14
CA GLN A 451 13.73 -19.42 18.28
C GLN A 451 12.67 -19.63 19.36
N LEU A 452 12.06 -18.53 19.82
CA LEU A 452 11.02 -18.58 20.84
C LEU A 452 9.83 -19.46 20.44
N LEU A 453 9.34 -19.33 19.21
CA LEU A 453 8.20 -20.10 18.74
C LEU A 453 8.52 -21.61 18.68
N ILE A 454 9.72 -21.98 18.22
CA ILE A 454 10.18 -23.39 18.23
C ILE A 454 10.31 -23.93 19.66
N GLU A 455 10.84 -23.14 20.59
CA GLU A 455 10.92 -23.51 22.01
C GLU A 455 9.53 -23.76 22.63
N LEU A 456 8.51 -23.05 22.14
CA LEU A 456 7.12 -23.22 22.53
C LEU A 456 6.38 -24.33 21.76
N GLY A 457 7.06 -25.05 20.85
CA GLY A 457 6.51 -26.20 20.12
C GLY A 457 5.94 -25.88 18.74
N ALA A 458 6.32 -24.76 18.12
CA ALA A 458 5.94 -24.48 16.74
C ALA A 458 6.60 -25.46 15.76
N ASP A 459 5.82 -26.01 14.83
CA ASP A 459 6.26 -26.94 13.79
C ASP A 459 6.76 -26.18 12.55
N PRO A 460 8.06 -26.28 12.20
CA PRO A 460 8.63 -25.62 11.03
C PRO A 460 8.26 -26.26 9.69
N LEU A 461 7.49 -27.36 9.68
CA LEU A 461 7.09 -28.08 8.46
C LEU A 461 5.66 -27.75 8.01
N ILE A 462 4.88 -27.00 8.81
CA ILE A 462 3.54 -26.60 8.41
C ILE A 462 3.61 -25.78 7.12
N ARG A 463 2.75 -26.12 6.16
CA ARG A 463 2.60 -25.37 4.91
C ARG A 463 1.43 -24.40 4.98
N ASP A 464 1.63 -23.20 4.46
CA ASP A 464 0.59 -22.18 4.37
C ASP A 464 -0.47 -22.52 3.30
N THR A 465 -1.64 -21.87 3.37
CA THR A 465 -2.76 -22.17 2.45
C THR A 465 -2.72 -21.38 1.14
N SER A 466 -1.87 -20.38 1.03
CA SER A 466 -1.77 -19.49 -0.14
C SER A 466 -0.78 -20.01 -1.17
N PHE A 467 0.37 -20.48 -0.72
CA PHE A 467 1.50 -20.83 -1.59
C PHE A 467 2.04 -22.25 -1.38
N ASP A 468 1.46 -23.00 -0.44
CA ASP A 468 1.97 -24.31 -0.02
C ASP A 468 3.46 -24.25 0.41
N ALA A 469 3.88 -23.11 0.97
CA ALA A 469 5.26 -22.89 1.40
C ALA A 469 5.39 -23.11 2.91
N THR A 470 6.57 -23.54 3.35
CA THR A 470 6.95 -23.61 4.77
C THR A 470 7.46 -22.25 5.27
N PRO A 471 7.66 -22.06 6.59
CA PRO A 471 8.36 -20.88 7.11
C PRO A 471 9.73 -20.66 6.47
N LEU A 472 10.48 -21.73 6.15
CA LEU A 472 11.74 -21.62 5.42
C LEU A 472 11.52 -21.04 4.02
N GLY A 473 10.53 -21.54 3.27
CA GLY A 473 10.20 -21.02 1.95
C GLY A 473 9.85 -19.53 1.96
N TRP A 474 9.14 -19.06 2.99
CA TRP A 474 8.86 -17.63 3.18
C TRP A 474 10.14 -16.82 3.48
N ALA A 475 11.02 -17.32 4.36
CA ALA A 475 12.31 -16.68 4.62
C ALA A 475 13.17 -16.60 3.36
N GLU A 476 13.22 -17.65 2.55
CA GLU A 476 13.99 -17.68 1.29
C GLU A 476 13.40 -16.72 0.25
N HIS A 477 12.08 -16.75 0.06
CA HIS A 477 11.37 -15.85 -0.86
C HIS A 477 11.63 -14.38 -0.51
N ASN A 478 11.57 -14.04 0.78
CA ASN A 478 11.80 -12.69 1.28
C ASN A 478 13.29 -12.39 1.56
N ARG A 479 14.20 -13.26 1.10
CA ARG A 479 15.67 -13.10 1.22
C ARG A 479 16.16 -12.89 2.66
N GLN A 480 15.46 -13.44 3.65
CA GLN A 480 15.81 -13.41 5.06
C GLN A 480 16.89 -14.45 5.37
N LEU A 481 18.12 -14.18 4.93
CA LEU A 481 19.22 -15.16 4.88
C LEU A 481 19.52 -15.81 6.25
N GLU A 482 19.55 -15.01 7.32
CA GLU A 482 19.82 -15.51 8.68
C GLU A 482 18.67 -16.39 9.20
N ALA A 483 17.43 -15.99 8.96
CA ALA A 483 16.25 -16.78 9.31
C ALA A 483 16.21 -18.10 8.52
N ALA A 484 16.48 -18.06 7.22
CA ALA A 484 16.55 -19.24 6.38
C ALA A 484 17.66 -20.19 6.84
N ALA A 485 18.86 -19.66 7.11
CA ALA A 485 19.98 -20.45 7.64
C ALA A 485 19.62 -21.11 8.97
N PHE A 486 19.03 -20.37 9.91
CA PHE A 486 18.60 -20.90 11.19
C PHE A 486 17.54 -22.00 11.03
N LEU A 487 16.52 -21.79 10.19
CA LEU A 487 15.47 -22.77 9.94
C LEU A 487 16.00 -24.06 9.30
N ARG A 488 16.97 -24.00 8.38
CA ARG A 488 17.63 -25.21 7.83
C ARG A 488 18.27 -26.06 8.92
N THR A 489 18.89 -25.45 9.94
CA THR A 489 19.49 -26.21 11.05
C THR A 489 18.49 -26.99 11.90
N LYS A 490 17.19 -26.68 11.78
CA LYS A 490 16.10 -27.32 12.53
C LYS A 490 15.48 -28.51 11.79
N GLY A 491 16.10 -28.98 10.70
CA GLY A 491 15.73 -30.21 10.01
C GLY A 491 14.65 -30.05 8.94
N VAL A 492 14.69 -28.95 8.19
CA VAL A 492 13.66 -28.58 7.17
C VAL A 492 14.03 -29.07 5.76
N ASP A 493 15.02 -29.96 5.63
CA ASP A 493 15.34 -30.60 4.33
C ASP A 493 14.48 -31.86 4.12
N ALA A 494 13.52 -31.71 3.19
CA ALA A 494 12.76 -32.71 2.41
C ALA A 494 12.13 -33.93 3.11
#